data_AF-A0AAD6XHF9-F1
#
_entry.id   AF-A0AAD6XHF9-F1
#
_cell.length_a   1.000
_cell.length_b   1.000
_cell.length_c   1.000
_cell.angle_alpha   90.00
_cell.angle_beta   90.00
_cell.angle_gamma   90.00
#
_symmetry.space_group_name_H-M   'P 1'
#
loop_
_entity.id
_entity.type
_entity.pdbx_description
1 polymer ?
#
loop_
_entity_poly.entity_id
_entity_poly.type
_entity_poly.pdbx_seq_one_letter_code
_entity_poly.pdbx_strand_id
1 'polypeptide(L)'
;MLILDVPTRWSSTHQMLRRAIDHRQIISDFVGKHRDMHSWDLTASDWDAIIMVTGWLKSFRSATTLMSTTKRPVLSFTHTIFRGLQEDLRTSIRQL
;
A
#
# COMPACT_ATOMS: atom_id res chain seq x y z
N MET A 1 -22.84 13.14 -11.86
CA MET A 1 -22.28 12.05 -11.02
C MET A 1 -21.13 11.44 -11.80
N LEU A 2 -19.89 11.52 -11.29
CA LEU A 2 -18.74 10.94 -11.98
C LEU A 2 -18.81 9.41 -11.80
N ILE A 3 -19.00 8.66 -12.88
CA ILE A 3 -18.92 7.20 -12.86
C ILE A 3 -17.43 6.87 -12.91
N LEU A 4 -16.91 6.23 -11.86
CA LEU A 4 -15.52 5.78 -11.81
C LEU A 4 -15.43 4.43 -12.54
N ASP A 5 -14.48 4.29 -13.46
CA ASP A 5 -14.25 3.03 -14.19
C ASP A 5 -13.92 1.85 -13.27
N VAL A 6 -13.41 2.12 -12.06
CA VAL A 6 -13.19 1.11 -11.02
C VAL A 6 -13.61 1.69 -9.65
N PRO A 7 -14.63 1.10 -8.97
CA PRO A 7 -15.04 1.53 -7.63
C PRO A 7 -13.93 1.31 -6.59
N THR A 8 -13.16 0.24 -6.75
CA THR A 8 -11.96 -0.08 -5.99
C THR A 8 -10.77 0.75 -6.50
N ARG A 9 -10.50 1.86 -5.82
CA ARG A 9 -9.28 2.66 -6.04
C ARG A 9 -8.05 1.74 -6.07
N TRP A 10 -7.06 2.04 -6.92
CA TRP A 10 -5.75 1.37 -7.02
C TRP A 10 -4.92 1.52 -5.73
N SER A 11 -5.43 0.94 -4.64
CA SER A 11 -4.92 1.01 -3.29
C SER A 11 -5.34 -0.19 -2.45
N SER A 12 -6.02 -1.17 -3.06
CA SER A 12 -6.46 -2.41 -2.41
C SER A 12 -5.27 -3.16 -1.82
N THR A 13 -4.16 -3.28 -2.57
CA THR A 13 -2.92 -3.92 -2.09
C THR A 13 -2.36 -3.21 -0.86
N HIS A 14 -2.24 -1.88 -0.89
CA HIS A 14 -1.81 -1.11 0.29
C HIS A 14 -2.73 -1.36 1.49
N GLN A 15 -4.05 -1.30 1.30
CA GLN A 15 -5.02 -1.45 2.38
C GLN A 15 -5.00 -2.87 2.97
N MET A 16 -4.86 -3.88 2.11
CA MET A 16 -4.71 -5.28 2.50
C MET A 16 -3.45 -5.48 3.33
N LEU A 17 -2.28 -5.05 2.84
CA LEU A 17 -1.02 -5.22 3.56
C LEU A 17 -1.02 -4.43 4.88
N ARG A 18 -1.60 -3.22 4.89
CA ARG A 18 -1.75 -2.44 6.13
C ARG A 18 -2.57 -3.20 7.17
N ARG A 19 -3.70 -3.78 6.78
CA ARG A 19 -4.50 -4.64 7.68
C ARG A 19 -3.75 -5.89 8.12
N ALA A 20 -2.99 -6.52 7.22
CA ALA A 20 -2.18 -7.68 7.57
C ALA A 20 -1.14 -7.33 8.64
N ILE A 21 -0.47 -6.17 8.52
CA ILE A 21 0.47 -5.67 9.52
C ILE A 21 -0.24 -5.39 10.86
N ASP A 22 -1.37 -4.68 10.84
CA ASP A 22 -2.13 -4.33 12.04
C ASP A 22 -2.62 -5.60 12.79
N HIS A 23 -2.77 -6.73 12.09
CA HIS A 23 -3.20 -8.03 12.63
C HIS A 23 -2.11 -9.12 12.58
N ARG A 24 -0.83 -8.75 12.49
CA ARG A 24 0.30 -9.68 12.35
C ARG A 24 0.24 -10.85 13.35
N GLN A 25 0.05 -10.55 14.64
CA GLN A 25 0.02 -11.58 15.68
C GLN A 25 -1.12 -12.57 15.48
N ILE A 26 -2.31 -12.08 15.12
CA ILE A 26 -3.50 -12.93 14.92
C ILE A 26 -3.28 -13.85 13.72
N ILE A 27 -2.65 -13.35 12.64
CA ILE A 27 -2.31 -14.13 11.46
C ILE A 27 -1.31 -15.23 11.81
N SER A 28 -0.22 -14.89 12.52
CA SER A 28 0.78 -15.87 12.96
C SER A 28 0.19 -16.93 13.90
N ASP A 29 -0.64 -16.53 14.87
CA ASP A 29 -1.30 -17.46 15.79
C ASP A 29 -2.28 -18.39 15.05
N PHE A 30 -3.00 -17.86 14.05
CA PHE A 30 -3.94 -18.62 13.25
C PHE A 30 -3.19 -19.66 12.41
N VAL A 31 -2.13 -19.25 11.70
CA VAL A 31 -1.30 -20.17 10.88
C VAL A 31 -0.63 -21.22 11.75
N GLY A 32 -0.06 -20.85 12.89
CA GLY A 32 0.59 -21.79 13.82
C GLY A 32 -0.34 -22.85 14.41
N LYS A 33 -1.65 -22.57 14.51
CA LYS A 33 -2.67 -23.53 14.98
C LYS A 33 -3.16 -24.50 13.91
N HIS A 34 -2.94 -24.19 12.63
CA HIS A 34 -3.45 -24.96 11.49
C HIS A 34 -2.28 -25.62 10.74
N ARG A 35 -2.04 -26.91 10.99
CA ARG A 35 -0.91 -27.66 10.41
C ARG A 35 -0.86 -27.63 8.89
N ASP A 36 -2.01 -27.60 8.23
CA ASP A 36 -2.17 -27.49 6.78
C ASP A 36 -1.67 -26.14 6.23
N MET A 37 -1.67 -25.10 7.06
CA MET A 37 -1.28 -23.74 6.68
C MET A 37 0.18 -23.41 7.01
N HIS A 38 0.93 -24.34 7.61
CA HIS A 38 2.29 -24.06 8.08
C HIS A 38 3.25 -23.64 6.94
N SER A 39 2.95 -24.05 5.70
CA SER A 39 3.68 -23.63 4.49
C SER A 39 3.52 -22.14 4.15
N TRP A 40 2.54 -21.45 4.74
CA TRP A 40 2.28 -20.02 4.56
C TRP A 40 2.74 -19.17 5.74
N ASP A 41 3.47 -19.76 6.69
CA ASP A 41 4.01 -19.01 7.80
C ASP A 41 5.05 -18.00 7.30
N LEU A 42 4.87 -16.75 7.71
CA LEU A 42 5.69 -15.63 7.26
C LEU A 42 6.83 -15.42 8.25
N THR A 43 8.05 -15.45 7.74
CA THR A 43 9.25 -15.19 8.53
C THR A 43 9.30 -13.72 8.96
N ALA A 44 10.17 -13.40 9.93
CA ALA A 44 10.42 -12.01 10.30
C ALA A 44 10.85 -11.16 9.09
N SER A 45 11.69 -11.72 8.22
CA SER A 45 12.14 -11.08 6.98
C SER A 45 10.99 -10.79 6.01
N ASP A 46 10.02 -11.71 5.89
CA ASP A 46 8.84 -11.49 5.05
C ASP A 46 7.98 -10.34 5.58
N TRP A 47 7.80 -10.27 6.90
CA TRP A 47 7.09 -9.16 7.55
C TRP A 47 7.80 -7.82 7.33
N ASP A 48 9.12 -7.78 7.42
CA ASP A 48 9.91 -6.58 7.18
C ASP A 48 9.79 -6.12 5.72
N ALA A 49 9.81 -7.06 4.76
CA ALA A 49 9.56 -6.78 3.35
C ALA A 49 8.12 -6.25 3.12
N ILE A 50 7.12 -6.84 3.78
CA ILE A 50 5.73 -6.38 3.72
C ILE A 50 5.60 -4.94 4.27
N ILE A 51 6.24 -4.63 5.39
CA ILE A 51 6.24 -3.28 5.99
C ILE A 51 6.88 -2.27 5.01
N MET A 52 8.03 -2.63 4.44
CA MET A 52 8.76 -1.80 3.48
C MET A 52 7.90 -1.49 2.24
N VAL A 53 7.37 -2.51 1.59
CA VAL A 53 6.52 -2.35 0.39
C VAL A 53 5.24 -1.57 0.72
N THR A 54 4.63 -1.81 1.88
CA THR A 54 3.47 -1.03 2.33
C THR A 54 3.80 0.46 2.47
N GLY A 55 5.02 0.77 2.95
CA GLY A 55 5.55 2.13 3.01
C GLY A 55 5.59 2.79 1.63
N TRP A 56 6.16 2.12 0.62
CA TRP A 56 6.23 2.64 -0.75
C TRP A 56 4.84 2.88 -1.34
N LEU A 57 3.92 1.93 -1.15
CA LEU A 57 2.55 2.03 -1.67
C LEU A 57 1.73 3.16 -1.03
N LYS A 58 2.13 3.65 0.15
CA LYS A 58 1.44 4.75 0.86
C LYS A 58 1.44 6.04 0.04
N SER A 59 2.56 6.38 -0.60
CA SER A 59 2.67 7.56 -1.45
C SER A 59 1.72 7.49 -2.64
N PHE A 60 1.65 6.35 -3.32
CA PHE A 60 0.72 6.12 -4.44
C PHE A 60 -0.76 6.19 -4.02
N ARG A 61 -1.11 5.60 -2.87
CA ARG A 61 -2.47 5.71 -2.32
C ARG A 61 -2.83 7.17 -2.03
N SER A 62 -1.91 7.93 -1.47
CA SER A 62 -2.12 9.33 -1.10
C SER A 62 -2.30 10.20 -2.34
N ALA A 63 -1.44 10.04 -3.35
CA ALA A 63 -1.55 10.69 -4.65
C ALA A 63 -2.89 10.38 -5.35
N THR A 64 -3.26 9.10 -5.41
CA THR A 64 -4.53 8.66 -6.03
C THR A 64 -5.73 9.25 -5.30
N THR A 65 -5.70 9.29 -3.97
CA THR A 65 -6.78 9.87 -3.15
C THR A 65 -6.93 11.37 -3.39
N LEU A 66 -5.81 12.09 -3.50
CA LEU A 66 -5.79 13.52 -3.79
C LEU A 66 -6.33 13.80 -5.21
N MET A 67 -5.80 13.11 -6.23
CA MET A 67 -6.18 13.31 -7.63
C MET A 67 -7.61 12.85 -7.95
N SER A 68 -8.19 11.97 -7.14
CA SER A 68 -9.59 11.54 -7.29
C SER A 68 -10.59 12.51 -6.63
N THR A 69 -10.13 13.63 -6.07
CA THR A 69 -11.02 14.64 -5.48
C THR A 69 -11.76 15.42 -6.57
N THR A 70 -13.09 15.44 -6.48
CA THR A 70 -13.95 16.16 -7.44
C THR A 70 -14.30 17.58 -7.00
N LYS A 71 -14.00 17.95 -5.75
CA LYS A 71 -14.35 19.26 -5.17
C LYS A 71 -13.42 20.40 -5.59
N ARG A 72 -12.25 20.11 -6.17
CA ARG A 72 -11.25 21.10 -6.57
C ARG A 72 -10.55 20.64 -7.86
N PRO A 73 -10.20 21.55 -8.78
CA PRO A 73 -9.41 21.19 -9.96
C PRO A 73 -8.02 20.72 -9.50
N VAL A 74 -7.70 19.46 -9.81
CA VAL A 74 -6.43 18.83 -9.44
C VAL A 74 -5.42 18.79 -10.58
N LEU A 75 -5.83 19.15 -11.80
CA LEU A 75 -5.00 19.04 -13.00
C LEU A 75 -3.70 19.86 -12.89
N SER A 76 -3.77 21.06 -12.31
CA SER A 76 -2.61 21.92 -12.06
C SER A 76 -1.58 21.30 -11.10
N PHE A 77 -1.99 20.36 -10.25
CA PHE A 77 -1.11 19.67 -9.31
C PHE A 77 -0.49 18.39 -9.88
N THR A 78 -0.89 17.96 -11.08
CA THR A 78 -0.42 16.71 -11.70
C THR A 78 1.10 16.65 -11.73
N HIS A 79 1.75 17.70 -12.23
CA HIS A 79 3.21 17.76 -12.32
C HIS A 79 3.87 17.64 -10.92
N THR A 80 3.35 18.36 -9.93
CA THR A 80 3.87 18.32 -8.55
C THR A 80 3.70 16.94 -7.92
N ILE A 81 2.55 16.30 -8.11
CA ILE A 81 2.26 14.97 -7.58
C ILE A 81 3.18 13.92 -8.21
N PHE A 82 3.35 13.96 -9.53
CA PHE A 82 4.26 13.04 -10.23
C PHE A 82 5.72 13.22 -9.80
N ARG A 83 6.20 14.47 -9.68
CA ARG A 83 7.56 14.74 -9.19
C ARG A 83 7.76 14.25 -7.75
N GLY A 84 6.76 14.43 -6.89
CA GLY A 84 6.79 13.90 -5.52
C GLY A 84 6.91 12.38 -5.49
N LEU A 85 6.07 11.68 -6.27
CA LEU A 85 6.14 10.21 -6.38
C LEU A 85 7.50 9.71 -6.90
N GLN A 86 8.09 10.39 -7.89
CA GLN A 86 9.41 10.04 -8.40
C GLN A 86 10.50 10.19 -7.34
N GLU A 87 10.43 11.24 -6.51
CA GLU A 87 11.41 11.45 -5.44
C GLU A 87 11.23 10.48 -4.27
N ASP A 88 9.99 10.19 -3.89
CA ASP A 88 9.66 9.17 -2.88
C ASP A 88 10.20 7.79 -3.29
N LEU A 89 10.00 7.41 -4.56
CA LEU A 89 10.54 6.17 -5.12
C LEU A 89 12.06 6.18 -5.13
N ARG A 90 12.69 7.27 -5.59
CA ARG A 90 14.15 7.39 -5.62
C ARG A 90 14.75 7.26 -4.23
N THR A 91 14.13 7.88 -3.23
CA THR A 91 14.55 7.81 -1.83
C THR A 91 14.40 6.39 -1.30
N SER A 92 13.27 5.76 -1.58
CA SER A 92 12.98 4.38 -1.17
C SER A 92 13.97 3.38 -1.74
N ILE A 93 14.33 3.50 -3.02
CA ILE A 93 15.30 2.61 -3.70
C ILE A 93 16.71 2.82 -3.15
N ARG A 94 17.08 4.04 -2.75
CA ARG A 94 18.41 4.33 -2.16
C ARG A 94 18.60 3.74 -0.76
N GLN A 95 17.52 3.38 -0.08
CA GLN A 95 17.54 2.82 1.28
C GLN A 95 17.57 1.28 1.30
N LEU A 96 17.47 0.65 0.13
CA LEU A 96 17.69 -0.79 -0.09
C LEU A 96 19.18 -1.08 -0.21
#